data_AF-A0ABD2N7B0-F1
#
_entry.id   AF-A0ABD2N7B0-F1
#
_cell.length_a   1.000
_cell.length_b   1.000
_cell.length_c   1.000
_cell.angle_alpha   90.00
_cell.angle_beta   90.00
_cell.angle_gamma   90.00
#
_symmetry.space_group_name_H-M   'P 1'
#
loop_
_entity.id
_entity.type
_entity.pdbx_description
1 polymer ?
#
loop_
_entity_poly.entity_id
_entity_poly.type
_entity_poly.pdbx_seq_one_letter_code
_entity_poly.pdbx_strand_id
1 'polypeptide(L)'
;MPLVELLLENNPLSDKFDDKSLYVSEMRGRFPKLMKLDGVDLPPPISFDLEEHSLPIPIQTFLCNAEGGSIVRQFLQQYFSLFDSNNRQLLTQAYHENAIFSITIAYPYGTEDKGINWLDWYSTDNRNLLKITNPDRRFKLLKKGNVSIVSFLKDMPKSRHDIMNFTVDLTVYTPIMMNLVVSGMFKELETSHKRPPIRSFLRTLVIVPSGSGYCICNEELHISNATEEQAKVFMSVSMLTPTEAGTSVSLISTESDSSEASSSRDVDNETKNQMVAALSMHSGMNLQWSMKCLQETDWNFDRATMVFTEIRMRGGIPEEAFIK
;
A
#
# COMPACT_ATOMS: atom_id res chain seq x y z
N MET A 1 21.57 20.01 26.77
CA MET A 1 21.43 21.47 26.53
C MET A 1 22.79 22.03 26.15
N PRO A 2 22.90 22.93 25.16
CA PRO A 2 24.17 23.56 24.85
C PRO A 2 24.59 24.56 25.94
N LEU A 3 25.89 24.63 26.23
CA LEU A 3 26.46 25.58 27.18
C LEU A 3 26.57 26.96 26.50
N VAL A 4 25.91 27.97 27.08
CA VAL A 4 25.81 29.33 26.52
C VAL A 4 26.55 30.38 27.35
N GLU A 5 26.73 30.13 28.65
CA GLU A 5 27.49 30.97 29.58
C GLU A 5 28.44 30.08 30.37
N LEU A 6 29.68 30.55 30.56
CA LEU A 6 30.72 29.84 31.29
C LEU A 6 31.49 30.83 32.16
N LEU A 7 31.74 30.45 33.42
CA LEU A 7 32.54 31.20 34.38
C LEU A 7 33.72 30.34 34.81
N LEU A 8 34.92 30.76 34.43
CA LEU A 8 36.22 30.17 34.73
C LEU A 8 37.19 31.18 35.37
N GLU A 9 36.75 32.42 35.61
CA GLU A 9 37.49 33.42 36.36
C GLU A 9 38.04 32.84 37.67
N ASN A 10 39.28 33.20 38.03
CA ASN A 10 40.00 32.72 39.21
C ASN A 10 40.36 31.22 39.19
N ASN A 11 40.31 30.55 38.03
CA ASN A 11 40.87 29.20 37.89
C ASN A 11 42.29 29.26 37.33
N PRO A 12 43.21 28.35 37.72
CA PRO A 12 44.59 28.29 37.21
C PRO A 12 44.70 28.13 35.68
N LEU A 13 43.59 27.78 35.01
CA LEU A 13 43.49 27.73 33.56
C LEU A 13 43.50 29.13 32.93
N SER A 14 42.88 30.11 33.58
CA SER A 14 42.81 31.49 33.08
C SER A 14 44.18 32.16 33.02
N ASP A 15 45.07 31.82 33.96
CA ASP A 15 46.46 32.31 34.02
C ASP A 15 47.36 31.76 32.90
N LYS A 16 46.89 30.77 32.12
CA LYS A 16 47.66 30.19 31.01
C LYS A 16 47.51 30.94 29.70
N PHE A 17 46.63 31.94 29.65
CA PHE A 17 46.33 32.69 28.42
C PHE A 17 46.67 34.17 28.61
N ASP A 18 47.80 34.60 28.05
CA ASP A 18 48.17 36.02 28.01
C ASP A 18 47.29 36.82 27.03
N ASP A 19 46.75 36.15 26.01
CA ASP A 19 45.86 36.72 25.00
C ASP A 19 44.41 36.24 25.19
N LYS A 20 43.52 37.19 25.49
CA LYS A 20 42.08 36.95 25.66
C LYS A 20 41.43 36.38 24.40
N SER A 21 41.92 36.70 23.20
CA SER A 21 41.38 36.19 21.95
C SER A 21 41.65 34.69 21.77
N LEU A 22 42.86 34.23 22.15
CA LEU A 22 43.22 32.82 22.16
C LEU A 22 42.41 32.05 23.20
N TYR A 23 42.22 32.62 24.39
CA TYR A 23 41.37 32.04 25.43
C TYR A 23 39.92 31.86 24.96
N VAL A 24 39.32 32.89 24.37
CA VAL A 24 37.96 32.84 23.78
C VAL A 24 37.88 31.80 22.66
N SER A 25 38.89 31.72 21.79
CA SER A 25 38.97 30.75 20.70
C SER A 25 39.01 29.31 21.22
N GLU A 26 39.86 29.01 22.21
CA GLU A 26 39.95 27.69 22.83
C GLU A 26 38.65 27.28 23.53
N MET A 27 37.99 28.23 24.22
CA MET A 27 36.69 27.96 24.84
C MET A 27 35.61 27.70 23.80
N ARG A 28 35.61 28.42 22.68
CA ARG A 28 34.67 28.19 21.57
C ARG A 28 34.95 26.93 20.77
N GLY A 29 36.21 26.47 20.74
CA GLY A 29 36.56 25.16 20.19
C GLY A 29 35.88 24.02 20.95
N ARG A 30 35.67 24.18 22.26
CA ARG A 30 35.03 23.17 23.13
C ARG A 30 33.53 23.40 23.29
N PHE A 31 33.11 24.66 23.29
CA PHE A 31 31.74 25.10 23.47
C PHE A 31 31.34 26.05 22.33
N PRO A 32 31.01 25.52 21.13
CA PRO A 32 30.76 26.35 19.94
C PRO A 32 29.60 27.33 20.08
N LYS A 33 28.67 27.07 21.02
CA LYS A 33 27.49 27.89 21.30
C LYS A 33 27.70 28.86 22.48
N LEU A 34 28.94 29.04 22.94
CA LEU A 34 29.28 29.93 24.04
C LEU A 34 29.11 31.41 23.64
N MET A 35 28.19 32.07 24.33
CA MET A 35 27.83 33.48 24.12
C MET A 35 28.43 34.39 25.18
N LYS A 36 28.72 33.88 26.38
CA LYS A 36 29.25 34.67 27.48
C LYS A 36 30.32 33.90 28.25
N LEU A 37 31.48 34.52 28.45
CA LEU A 37 32.62 33.94 29.17
C LEU A 37 33.11 34.92 30.22
N ASP A 38 33.18 34.47 31.48
CA ASP A 38 33.67 35.28 32.60
C ASP A 38 32.92 36.60 32.78
N GLY A 39 31.60 36.55 32.59
CA GLY A 39 30.75 37.74 32.66
C GLY A 39 30.79 38.61 31.40
N VAL A 40 31.65 38.32 30.42
CA VAL A 40 31.83 39.10 29.19
C VAL A 40 31.07 38.49 28.03
N ASP A 41 30.22 39.28 27.37
CA ASP A 41 29.55 38.88 26.14
C ASP A 41 30.54 38.74 24.98
N LEU A 42 30.48 37.62 24.28
CA LEU A 42 31.36 37.28 23.17
C LEU A 42 30.66 37.58 21.82
N PRO A 43 31.41 37.97 20.77
CA PRO A 43 30.83 38.24 19.46
C PRO A 43 30.12 36.99 18.91
N PRO A 44 29.00 37.07 18.17
CA PRO A 44 28.27 35.88 17.74
C PRO A 44 29.17 34.82 17.09
N PRO A 45 29.02 33.53 17.41
CA PRO A 45 29.77 32.48 16.75
C PRO A 45 29.47 32.50 15.25
N ILE A 46 30.50 32.26 14.44
CA ILE A 46 30.35 32.16 12.99
C ILE A 46 29.68 30.82 12.70
N SER A 47 28.36 30.80 12.55
CA SER A 47 27.59 29.65 12.08
C SER A 47 27.20 29.84 10.62
N PHE A 48 27.57 28.88 9.77
CA PHE A 48 26.95 28.74 8.46
C PHE A 48 25.67 27.95 8.65
N ASP A 49 24.54 28.65 8.66
CA ASP A 49 23.23 28.01 8.75
C ASP A 49 22.95 27.33 7.41
N LEU A 50 23.30 26.05 7.30
CA LEU A 50 22.84 25.21 6.22
C LEU A 50 21.41 24.82 6.56
N GLU A 51 20.44 25.33 5.80
CA GLU A 51 19.04 24.97 5.98
C GLU A 51 18.89 23.43 5.97
N GLU A 52 18.51 22.85 7.10
CA GLU A 52 18.20 21.42 7.18
C GLU A 52 16.87 21.17 6.47
N HIS A 53 16.94 20.57 5.29
CA HIS A 53 15.76 20.18 4.53
C HIS A 53 15.29 18.79 4.98
N SER A 54 14.07 18.71 5.54
CA SER A 54 13.42 17.44 5.83
C SER A 54 12.73 16.90 4.58
N LEU A 55 12.74 15.57 4.40
CA LEU A 55 11.92 14.92 3.39
C LEU A 55 10.42 15.12 3.70
N PRO A 56 9.55 15.21 2.67
CA PRO A 56 8.11 15.21 2.86
C PRO A 56 7.63 13.96 3.60
N ILE A 57 6.51 14.09 4.33
CA ILE A 57 5.88 12.97 5.02
C ILE A 57 5.36 11.97 3.97
N PRO A 58 5.72 10.67 4.05
CA PRO A 58 5.20 9.66 3.15
C PRO A 58 3.67 9.50 3.31
N ILE A 59 2.98 9.38 2.19
CA ILE A 59 1.55 9.04 2.13
C ILE A 59 1.37 7.70 1.43
N GLN A 60 0.36 6.94 1.82
CA GLN A 60 0.10 5.61 1.25
C GLN A 60 -0.52 5.67 -0.15
N THR A 61 -1.30 6.72 -0.44
CA THR A 61 -2.06 6.81 -1.69
C THR A 61 -2.03 8.22 -2.22
N PHE A 62 -1.63 8.36 -3.47
CA PHE A 62 -1.71 9.59 -4.24
C PHE A 62 -2.65 9.40 -5.43
N LEU A 63 -3.68 10.23 -5.54
CA LEU A 63 -4.60 10.21 -6.66
C LEU A 63 -4.63 11.59 -7.30
N CYS A 64 -4.12 11.72 -8.52
CA CYS A 64 -4.13 13.01 -9.22
C CYS A 64 -5.53 13.45 -9.67
N ASN A 65 -6.52 12.54 -9.66
CA ASN A 65 -7.91 12.81 -10.02
C ASN A 65 -8.88 11.89 -9.24
N ALA A 66 -10.01 12.44 -8.77
CA ALA A 66 -11.00 11.71 -7.97
C ALA A 66 -11.81 10.68 -8.77
N GLU A 67 -12.20 11.00 -10.01
CA GLU A 67 -12.92 10.08 -10.90
C GLU A 67 -12.02 8.91 -11.31
N GLY A 68 -10.76 9.20 -11.67
CA GLY A 68 -9.75 8.16 -11.88
C GLY A 68 -9.57 7.28 -10.63
N GLY A 69 -9.65 7.88 -9.45
CA GLY A 69 -9.58 7.16 -8.18
C GLY A 69 -10.66 6.11 -7.98
N SER A 70 -11.91 6.35 -8.39
CA SER A 70 -12.99 5.35 -8.26
C SER A 70 -12.79 4.18 -9.22
N ILE A 71 -12.39 4.49 -10.46
CA ILE A 71 -12.06 3.49 -11.50
C ILE A 71 -10.91 2.60 -11.04
N VAL A 72 -9.83 3.19 -10.52
CA VAL A 72 -8.65 2.46 -10.03
C VAL A 72 -9.00 1.50 -8.90
N ARG A 73 -9.83 1.92 -7.93
CA ARG A 73 -10.24 1.03 -6.83
C ARG A 73 -10.97 -0.20 -7.34
N GLN A 74 -11.96 -0.02 -8.21
CA GLN A 74 -12.72 -1.12 -8.78
C GLN A 74 -11.84 -2.03 -9.65
N PHE A 75 -10.97 -1.43 -10.46
CA PHE A 75 -10.03 -2.15 -11.30
C PHE A 75 -9.10 -3.03 -10.47
N LEU A 76 -8.48 -2.51 -9.41
CA LEU A 76 -7.56 -3.26 -8.56
C LEU A 76 -8.26 -4.41 -7.83
N GLN A 77 -9.46 -4.18 -7.30
CA GLN A 77 -10.24 -5.24 -6.67
C GLN A 77 -10.53 -6.39 -7.64
N GLN A 78 -11.02 -6.09 -8.85
CA GLN A 78 -11.31 -7.10 -9.85
C GLN A 78 -10.04 -7.80 -10.36
N TYR A 79 -9.00 -7.03 -10.68
CA TYR A 79 -7.75 -7.56 -11.21
C TYR A 79 -7.10 -8.53 -10.22
N PHE A 80 -6.92 -8.14 -8.95
CA PHE A 80 -6.27 -9.00 -7.96
C PHE A 80 -7.17 -10.14 -7.49
N SER A 81 -8.49 -9.98 -7.50
CA SER A 81 -9.43 -11.10 -7.29
C SER A 81 -9.23 -12.19 -8.36
N LEU A 82 -9.10 -11.81 -9.63
CA LEU A 82 -8.81 -12.75 -10.71
C LEU A 82 -7.36 -13.29 -10.64
N PHE A 83 -6.40 -12.44 -10.29
CA PHE A 83 -4.99 -12.80 -10.20
C PHE A 83 -4.72 -13.86 -9.12
N ASP A 84 -5.36 -13.74 -7.96
CA ASP A 84 -5.21 -14.68 -6.85
C ASP A 84 -6.20 -15.86 -6.92
N SER A 85 -7.05 -15.90 -7.95
CA SER A 85 -7.94 -17.03 -8.19
C SER A 85 -7.19 -18.28 -8.69
N ASN A 86 -7.88 -19.41 -8.69
CA ASN A 86 -7.38 -20.63 -9.31
C ASN A 86 -7.25 -20.51 -10.84
N ASN A 87 -7.93 -19.55 -11.48
CA ASN A 87 -8.00 -19.42 -12.93
C ASN A 87 -7.60 -18.01 -13.42
N ARG A 88 -6.29 -17.79 -13.58
CA ARG A 88 -5.73 -16.56 -14.15
C ARG A 88 -6.04 -16.36 -15.64
N GLN A 89 -6.63 -17.34 -16.34
CA GLN A 89 -6.97 -17.20 -17.76
C GLN A 89 -7.93 -16.03 -18.02
N LEU A 90 -8.81 -15.75 -17.05
CA LEU A 90 -9.77 -14.65 -17.11
C LEU A 90 -9.09 -13.28 -17.18
N LEU A 91 -7.81 -13.15 -16.81
CA LEU A 91 -7.04 -11.91 -16.99
C LEU A 91 -6.88 -11.52 -18.46
N THR A 92 -7.13 -12.41 -19.42
CA THR A 92 -7.06 -12.09 -20.86
C THR A 92 -7.91 -10.88 -21.22
N GLN A 93 -9.08 -10.71 -20.58
CA GLN A 93 -9.97 -9.56 -20.81
C GLN A 93 -9.42 -8.24 -20.22
N ALA A 94 -8.48 -8.31 -19.28
CA ALA A 94 -7.87 -7.14 -18.66
C ALA A 94 -6.70 -6.57 -19.48
N TYR A 95 -6.19 -7.30 -20.49
CA TYR A 95 -5.08 -6.86 -21.33
C TYR A 95 -5.53 -6.56 -22.76
N HIS A 96 -5.01 -5.46 -23.30
CA HIS A 96 -5.16 -5.13 -24.71
C HIS A 96 -4.50 -6.20 -25.61
N GLU A 97 -5.03 -6.42 -26.82
CA GLU A 97 -4.50 -7.44 -27.76
C GLU A 97 -3.00 -7.23 -28.04
N ASN A 98 -2.56 -5.98 -28.12
CA ASN A 98 -1.17 -5.57 -28.35
C ASN A 98 -0.43 -5.17 -27.06
N ALA A 99 -0.90 -5.59 -25.89
CA ALA A 99 -0.28 -5.22 -24.63
C ALA A 99 1.16 -5.73 -24.54
N ILE A 100 2.00 -5.05 -23.75
CA ILE A 100 3.35 -5.50 -23.44
C ILE A 100 3.58 -5.64 -21.95
N PHE A 101 4.34 -6.67 -21.56
CA PHE A 101 4.66 -6.96 -20.16
C PHE A 101 6.15 -7.30 -20.02
N SER A 102 6.77 -6.82 -18.95
CA SER A 102 8.09 -7.29 -18.52
C SER A 102 8.19 -7.37 -17.01
N ILE A 103 9.07 -8.25 -16.54
CA ILE A 103 9.37 -8.42 -15.12
C ILE A 103 10.81 -8.02 -14.82
N THR A 104 11.04 -7.38 -13.68
CA THR A 104 12.36 -7.14 -13.10
C THR A 104 12.42 -7.71 -11.69
N ILE A 105 13.59 -8.19 -11.27
CA ILE A 105 13.79 -8.63 -9.88
C ILE A 105 15.04 -8.03 -9.26
N ALA A 106 14.99 -7.83 -7.95
CA ALA A 106 16.14 -7.43 -7.14
C ALA A 106 16.05 -8.05 -5.73
N TYR A 107 17.22 -8.29 -5.13
CA TYR A 107 17.32 -8.59 -3.71
C TYR A 107 17.43 -7.28 -2.93
N PRO A 108 16.77 -7.13 -1.77
CA PRO A 108 16.96 -5.97 -0.91
C PRO A 108 18.43 -5.79 -0.53
N TYR A 109 18.87 -4.53 -0.43
CA TYR A 109 20.26 -4.22 -0.08
C TYR A 109 20.66 -4.87 1.26
N GLY A 110 21.85 -5.46 1.33
CA GLY A 110 22.34 -6.14 2.53
C GLY A 110 21.74 -7.53 2.80
N THR A 111 20.95 -8.10 1.87
CA THR A 111 20.37 -9.45 2.01
C THR A 111 21.03 -10.52 1.14
N GLU A 112 22.13 -10.18 0.46
CA GLU A 112 22.82 -11.03 -0.52
C GLU A 112 23.44 -12.31 0.10
N ASP A 113 23.58 -12.36 1.44
CA ASP A 113 24.52 -13.26 2.11
C ASP A 113 23.90 -14.53 2.73
N LYS A 114 22.61 -14.82 2.51
CA LYS A 114 21.96 -15.99 3.14
C LYS A 114 21.94 -17.26 2.29
N GLY A 115 22.53 -17.27 1.08
CA GLY A 115 22.64 -18.48 0.23
C GLY A 115 21.28 -19.08 -0.18
N ILE A 116 20.21 -18.31 -0.05
CA ILE A 116 18.84 -18.74 -0.27
C ILE A 116 18.30 -17.96 -1.48
N ASN A 117 18.26 -18.63 -2.64
CA ASN A 117 17.79 -18.04 -3.89
C ASN A 117 16.25 -18.04 -3.97
N TRP A 118 15.61 -17.23 -3.12
CA TRP A 118 14.16 -17.21 -3.08
C TRP A 118 13.52 -16.68 -4.36
N LEU A 119 14.24 -16.03 -5.29
CA LEU A 119 13.66 -15.48 -6.52
C LEU A 119 13.89 -16.34 -7.79
N ASP A 120 14.36 -17.58 -7.65
CA ASP A 120 14.78 -18.42 -8.79
C ASP A 120 13.72 -18.59 -9.89
N TRP A 121 12.44 -18.74 -9.52
CA TRP A 121 11.36 -18.87 -10.50
C TRP A 121 11.31 -17.66 -11.45
N TYR A 122 11.55 -16.45 -10.93
CA TYR A 122 11.46 -15.20 -11.69
C TYR A 122 12.75 -14.88 -12.47
N SER A 123 13.86 -15.53 -12.13
CA SER A 123 15.20 -15.20 -12.64
C SER A 123 15.34 -15.39 -14.16
N THR A 124 14.64 -16.35 -14.75
CA THR A 124 14.68 -16.64 -16.20
C THR A 124 14.14 -15.48 -17.04
N ASP A 125 13.15 -14.78 -16.51
CA ASP A 125 12.42 -13.72 -17.20
C ASP A 125 12.84 -12.31 -16.74
N ASN A 126 13.79 -12.20 -15.83
CA ASN A 126 14.31 -10.93 -15.32
C ASN A 126 14.89 -10.06 -16.45
N ARG A 127 14.22 -8.94 -16.74
CA ARG A 127 14.58 -8.01 -17.81
C ARG A 127 15.31 -6.78 -17.29
N ASN A 128 16.49 -6.96 -16.71
CA ASN A 128 17.34 -5.86 -16.29
C ASN A 128 18.19 -5.33 -17.47
N LEU A 129 17.80 -4.19 -18.04
CA LEU A 129 18.49 -3.59 -19.21
C LEU A 129 19.90 -3.05 -18.91
N LEU A 130 20.23 -2.81 -17.63
CA LEU A 130 21.58 -2.44 -17.22
C LEU A 130 22.54 -3.63 -17.27
N LYS A 131 22.02 -4.86 -17.08
CA LYS A 131 22.81 -6.11 -17.11
C LYS A 131 22.75 -6.83 -18.44
N ILE A 132 21.60 -6.79 -19.10
CA ILE A 132 21.36 -7.51 -20.36
C ILE A 132 21.71 -6.59 -21.51
N THR A 133 22.78 -6.88 -22.25
CA THR A 133 23.23 -6.08 -23.40
C THR A 133 22.73 -6.63 -24.75
N ASN A 134 22.55 -7.95 -24.86
CA ASN A 134 22.12 -8.61 -26.11
C ASN A 134 20.68 -8.18 -26.51
N PRO A 135 20.47 -7.58 -27.70
CA PRO A 135 19.15 -7.12 -28.15
C PRO A 135 18.09 -8.22 -28.30
N ASP A 136 18.46 -9.38 -28.84
CA ASP A 136 17.53 -10.49 -29.04
C ASP A 136 16.99 -11.01 -27.72
N ARG A 137 17.85 -11.08 -26.70
CA ARG A 137 17.45 -11.43 -25.32
C ARG A 137 16.53 -10.37 -24.73
N ARG A 138 16.83 -9.07 -24.91
CA ARG A 138 15.93 -7.98 -24.45
C ARG A 138 14.55 -8.07 -25.09
N PHE A 139 14.48 -8.47 -26.36
CA PHE A 139 13.23 -8.66 -27.08
C PHE A 139 12.46 -9.89 -26.58
N LYS A 140 13.13 -11.03 -26.39
CA LYS A 140 12.52 -12.27 -25.87
C LYS A 140 11.94 -12.13 -24.46
N LEU A 141 12.56 -11.31 -23.62
CA LEU A 141 12.11 -11.06 -22.25
C LEU A 141 10.91 -10.10 -22.15
N LEU A 142 10.53 -9.46 -23.25
CA LEU A 142 9.33 -8.64 -23.33
C LEU A 142 8.19 -9.50 -23.86
N LYS A 143 7.20 -9.79 -23.03
CA LYS A 143 5.99 -10.51 -23.45
C LYS A 143 5.12 -9.56 -24.26
N LYS A 144 4.57 -10.05 -25.37
CA LYS A 144 3.80 -9.25 -26.33
C LYS A 144 2.47 -9.91 -26.64
N GLY A 145 1.43 -9.12 -26.52
CA GLY A 145 0.03 -9.49 -26.66
C GLY A 145 -0.54 -10.23 -25.46
N ASN A 146 -1.84 -10.05 -25.26
CA ASN A 146 -2.55 -10.56 -24.08
C ASN A 146 -2.37 -12.07 -23.85
N VAL A 147 -2.36 -12.89 -24.91
CA VAL A 147 -2.17 -14.34 -24.81
C VAL A 147 -0.80 -14.69 -24.21
N SER A 148 0.28 -14.07 -24.69
CA SER A 148 1.64 -14.33 -24.18
C SER A 148 1.79 -13.87 -22.73
N ILE A 149 1.19 -12.73 -22.39
CA ILE A 149 1.20 -12.18 -21.03
C ILE A 149 0.48 -13.12 -20.08
N VAL A 150 -0.77 -13.49 -20.39
CA VAL A 150 -1.59 -14.32 -19.50
C VAL A 150 -1.04 -15.73 -19.38
N SER A 151 -0.44 -16.29 -20.44
CA SER A 151 0.29 -17.56 -20.34
C SER A 151 1.40 -17.48 -19.30
N PHE A 152 2.21 -16.41 -19.32
CA PHE A 152 3.26 -16.20 -18.31
C PHE A 152 2.67 -16.02 -16.91
N LEU A 153 1.63 -15.19 -16.75
CA LEU A 153 1.00 -14.95 -15.44
C LEU A 153 0.35 -16.22 -14.88
N LYS A 154 -0.19 -17.10 -15.74
CA LYS A 154 -0.77 -18.38 -15.32
C LYS A 154 0.28 -19.31 -14.72
N ASP A 155 1.48 -19.32 -15.30
CA ASP A 155 2.59 -20.17 -14.86
C ASP A 155 3.29 -19.64 -13.61
N MET A 156 3.15 -18.35 -13.28
CA MET A 156 3.65 -17.77 -12.02
C MET A 156 3.15 -18.53 -10.80
N PRO A 157 3.92 -18.59 -9.69
CA PRO A 157 3.46 -19.16 -8.44
C PRO A 157 2.10 -18.61 -8.04
N LYS A 158 1.24 -19.48 -7.49
CA LYS A 158 -0.04 -19.03 -6.92
C LYS A 158 0.24 -18.01 -5.81
N SER A 159 -0.65 -17.05 -5.65
CA SER A 159 -0.41 -15.89 -4.80
C SER A 159 -1.64 -15.53 -3.99
N ARG A 160 -1.41 -14.82 -2.87
CA ARG A 160 -2.44 -14.09 -2.14
C ARG A 160 -1.88 -12.72 -1.77
N HIS A 161 -2.47 -11.66 -2.32
CA HIS A 161 -2.10 -10.28 -2.07
C HIS A 161 -2.87 -9.71 -0.88
N ASP A 162 -2.23 -8.77 -0.19
CA ASP A 162 -2.91 -7.92 0.80
C ASP A 162 -3.30 -6.59 0.15
N ILE A 163 -4.45 -6.63 -0.54
CA ILE A 163 -4.97 -5.49 -1.33
C ILE A 163 -5.22 -4.26 -0.44
N MET A 164 -5.57 -4.45 0.83
CA MET A 164 -5.90 -3.37 1.75
C MET A 164 -4.68 -2.54 2.15
N ASN A 165 -3.48 -3.12 2.10
CA ASN A 165 -2.22 -2.45 2.43
C ASN A 165 -1.41 -2.04 1.20
N PHE A 166 -2.01 -2.02 0.01
CA PHE A 166 -1.34 -1.47 -1.15
C PHE A 166 -1.07 0.02 -0.98
N THR A 167 0.08 0.45 -1.50
CA THR A 167 0.30 1.86 -1.82
C THR A 167 -0.07 2.07 -3.28
N VAL A 168 -0.77 3.16 -3.58
CA VAL A 168 -1.32 3.39 -4.91
C VAL A 168 -1.05 4.82 -5.35
N ASP A 169 -0.36 4.98 -6.47
CA ASP A 169 -0.11 6.27 -7.09
C ASP A 169 -0.75 6.31 -8.48
N LEU A 170 -1.89 7.00 -8.59
CA LEU A 170 -2.44 7.42 -9.88
C LEU A 170 -1.76 8.74 -10.26
N THR A 171 -0.75 8.65 -11.13
CA THR A 171 0.13 9.77 -11.48
C THR A 171 -0.34 10.50 -12.73
N VAL A 172 -1.02 9.81 -13.65
CA VAL A 172 -1.59 10.39 -14.87
C VAL A 172 -3.03 9.92 -15.02
N TYR A 173 -3.94 10.84 -15.30
CA TYR A 173 -5.32 10.56 -15.65
C TYR A 173 -5.77 11.48 -16.79
N THR A 174 -6.10 10.89 -17.93
CA THR A 174 -6.55 11.60 -19.14
C THR A 174 -7.66 10.80 -19.84
N PRO A 175 -8.41 11.39 -20.79
CA PRO A 175 -9.43 10.66 -21.54
C PRO A 175 -8.95 9.44 -22.33
N ILE A 176 -7.64 9.34 -22.61
CA ILE A 176 -7.06 8.27 -23.44
C ILE A 176 -6.18 7.29 -22.66
N MET A 177 -5.75 7.65 -21.44
CA MET A 177 -4.84 6.82 -20.65
C MET A 177 -4.81 7.19 -19.17
N MET A 178 -4.48 6.19 -18.35
CA MET A 178 -4.12 6.31 -16.94
C MET A 178 -2.75 5.68 -16.69
N ASN A 179 -1.93 6.29 -15.83
CA ASN A 179 -0.69 5.70 -15.33
C ASN A 179 -0.82 5.43 -13.83
N LEU A 180 -0.79 4.15 -13.48
CA LEU A 180 -1.04 3.66 -12.14
C LEU A 180 0.19 2.89 -11.64
N VAL A 181 0.72 3.28 -10.49
CA VAL A 181 1.75 2.52 -9.78
C VAL A 181 1.14 1.91 -8.54
N VAL A 182 1.33 0.62 -8.35
CA VAL A 182 0.82 -0.13 -7.19
C VAL A 182 1.99 -0.84 -6.56
N SER A 183 2.21 -0.64 -5.26
CA SER A 183 3.19 -1.41 -4.51
C SER A 183 2.52 -2.09 -3.32
N GLY A 184 3.06 -3.22 -2.91
CA GLY A 184 2.48 -3.98 -1.81
C GLY A 184 3.19 -5.30 -1.62
N MET A 185 2.51 -6.21 -0.93
CA MET A 185 3.04 -7.52 -0.61
C MET A 185 2.08 -8.64 -1.00
N PHE A 186 2.65 -9.80 -1.31
CA PHE A 186 1.89 -11.02 -1.49
C PHE A 186 2.64 -12.22 -0.93
N LYS A 187 1.86 -13.23 -0.55
CA LYS A 187 2.38 -14.53 -0.15
C LYS A 187 2.26 -15.50 -1.32
N GLU A 188 3.34 -16.20 -1.64
CA GLU A 188 3.25 -17.32 -2.59
C GLU A 188 2.54 -18.51 -1.94
N LEU A 189 1.74 -19.23 -2.72
CA LEU A 189 1.01 -20.40 -2.31
C LEU A 189 1.58 -21.63 -3.04
N GLU A 190 1.24 -22.82 -2.53
CA GLU A 190 1.62 -24.10 -3.16
C GLU A 190 3.13 -24.28 -3.38
N THR A 191 3.96 -23.62 -2.55
CA THR A 191 5.41 -23.73 -2.64
C THR A 191 5.93 -24.98 -1.93
N SER A 192 7.03 -25.56 -2.40
CA SER A 192 7.74 -26.65 -1.73
C SER A 192 8.41 -26.25 -0.40
N HIS A 193 8.43 -24.95 -0.09
CA HIS A 193 9.03 -24.42 1.13
C HIS A 193 8.13 -24.64 2.36
N LYS A 194 8.75 -25.00 3.50
CA LYS A 194 8.05 -25.15 4.79
C LYS A 194 7.32 -23.87 5.23
N ARG A 195 7.87 -22.71 4.87
CA ARG A 195 7.25 -21.40 5.06
C ARG A 195 7.11 -20.78 3.69
N PRO A 196 5.88 -20.51 3.23
CA PRO A 196 5.71 -19.88 1.93
C PRO A 196 6.32 -18.48 1.95
N PRO A 197 7.08 -18.11 0.92
CA PRO A 197 7.78 -16.84 0.87
C PRO A 197 6.80 -15.67 0.72
N ILE A 198 7.15 -14.55 1.34
CA ILE A 198 6.46 -13.27 1.22
C ILE A 198 7.29 -12.37 0.31
N ARG A 199 6.64 -11.82 -0.70
CA ARG A 199 7.25 -10.95 -1.70
C ARG A 199 6.78 -9.53 -1.51
N SER A 200 7.66 -8.59 -1.78
CA SER A 200 7.30 -7.21 -2.08
C SER A 200 7.23 -7.06 -3.59
N PHE A 201 6.29 -6.27 -4.07
CA PHE A 201 6.15 -5.99 -5.49
C PHE A 201 5.90 -4.52 -5.75
N LEU A 202 6.23 -4.09 -6.97
CA LEU A 202 5.79 -2.83 -7.54
C LEU A 202 5.32 -3.08 -8.98
N ARG A 203 4.10 -2.68 -9.30
CA ARG A 203 3.53 -2.75 -10.64
C ARG A 203 3.30 -1.36 -11.18
N THR A 204 3.80 -1.11 -12.38
CA THR A 204 3.49 0.09 -13.16
C THR A 204 2.58 -0.31 -14.31
N LEU A 205 1.40 0.28 -14.38
CA LEU A 205 0.34 -0.06 -15.32
C LEU A 205 -0.02 1.18 -16.15
N VAL A 206 0.05 1.04 -17.47
CA VAL A 206 -0.59 1.97 -18.41
C VAL A 206 -1.91 1.35 -18.85
N ILE A 207 -2.99 2.01 -18.48
CA ILE A 207 -4.37 1.55 -18.69
C ILE A 207 -5.04 2.50 -19.68
N VAL A 208 -5.75 1.95 -20.67
CA VAL A 208 -6.48 2.72 -21.68
C VAL A 208 -7.97 2.35 -21.67
N PRO A 209 -8.87 3.25 -22.08
CA PRO A 209 -10.26 2.89 -22.33
C PRO A 209 -10.39 1.82 -23.41
N SER A 210 -11.31 0.87 -23.23
CA SER A 210 -11.60 -0.19 -24.19
C SER A 210 -13.08 -0.57 -24.10
N GLY A 211 -13.86 -0.24 -25.14
CA GLY A 211 -15.31 -0.38 -25.10
C GLY A 211 -15.92 0.40 -23.95
N SER A 212 -16.71 -0.26 -23.10
CA SER A 212 -17.29 0.31 -21.88
C SER A 212 -16.40 0.19 -20.63
N GLY A 213 -15.19 -0.36 -20.77
CA GLY A 213 -14.28 -0.62 -19.66
C GLY A 213 -12.85 -0.14 -19.94
N TYR A 214 -11.89 -0.84 -19.36
CA TYR A 214 -10.48 -0.48 -19.40
C TYR A 214 -9.62 -1.71 -19.62
N CYS A 215 -8.53 -1.56 -20.36
CA CYS A 215 -7.53 -2.60 -20.58
C CYS A 215 -6.12 -2.08 -20.31
N ILE A 216 -5.24 -2.97 -19.85
CA ILE A 216 -3.82 -2.71 -19.68
C ILE A 216 -3.14 -2.77 -21.04
N CYS A 217 -2.42 -1.70 -21.41
CA CYS A 217 -1.56 -1.65 -22.60
C CYS A 217 -0.11 -1.95 -22.25
N ASN A 218 0.39 -1.44 -21.13
CA ASN A 218 1.77 -1.70 -20.70
C ASN A 218 1.77 -2.08 -19.22
N GLU A 219 2.56 -3.08 -18.89
CA GLU A 219 2.82 -3.45 -17.51
C GLU A 219 4.31 -3.73 -17.28
N GLU A 220 4.84 -3.15 -16.21
CA GLU A 220 6.08 -3.60 -15.61
C GLU A 220 5.77 -4.13 -14.21
N LEU A 221 6.27 -5.34 -13.92
CA LEU A 221 6.23 -5.92 -12.58
C LEU A 221 7.66 -6.02 -12.02
N HIS A 222 7.91 -5.37 -10.89
CA HIS A 222 9.10 -5.55 -10.09
C HIS A 222 8.79 -6.48 -8.91
N ILE A 223 9.64 -7.46 -8.64
CA ILE A 223 9.53 -8.36 -7.49
C ILE A 223 10.83 -8.38 -6.68
N SER A 224 10.69 -8.26 -5.36
CA SER A 224 11.76 -8.52 -4.40
C SER A 224 11.27 -9.42 -3.26
N ASN A 225 12.21 -9.92 -2.46
CA ASN A 225 11.84 -10.45 -1.15
C ASN A 225 11.32 -9.29 -0.27
N ALA A 226 10.32 -9.58 0.56
CA ALA A 226 9.96 -8.67 1.64
C ALA A 226 11.09 -8.64 2.69
N THR A 227 11.35 -7.47 3.29
CA THR A 227 12.24 -7.39 4.47
C THR A 227 11.61 -8.07 5.67
N GLU A 228 12.40 -8.30 6.73
CA GLU A 228 11.87 -8.91 7.96
C GLU A 228 10.79 -8.03 8.61
N GLU A 229 10.93 -6.70 8.54
CA GLU A 229 9.95 -5.73 9.04
C GLU A 229 8.66 -5.79 8.21
N GLN A 230 8.78 -5.76 6.89
CA GLN A 230 7.64 -5.86 5.97
C GLN A 230 6.87 -7.17 6.18
N ALA A 231 7.58 -8.30 6.27
CA ALA A 231 6.98 -9.60 6.50
C ALA A 231 6.22 -9.67 7.84
N LYS A 232 6.75 -9.05 8.91
CA LYS A 232 6.06 -8.98 10.21
C LYS A 232 4.74 -8.23 10.11
N VAL A 233 4.73 -7.06 9.44
CA VAL A 233 3.51 -6.26 9.23
C VAL A 233 2.47 -7.03 8.41
N PHE A 234 2.89 -7.67 7.31
CA PHE A 234 2.01 -8.48 6.47
C PHE A 234 1.34 -9.62 7.25
N MET A 235 2.11 -10.31 8.10
CA MET A 235 1.59 -11.41 8.91
C MET A 235 0.65 -10.93 10.03
N SER A 236 0.93 -9.79 10.67
CA SER A 236 0.06 -9.27 11.74
C SER A 236 -1.30 -8.84 11.21
N VAL A 237 -1.35 -8.24 10.02
CA VAL A 237 -2.63 -7.86 9.39
C VAL A 237 -3.40 -9.10 8.92
N SER A 238 -2.73 -10.08 8.34
CA SER A 238 -3.37 -11.33 7.87
C SER A 238 -4.04 -12.13 9.00
N MET A 239 -3.60 -11.99 10.25
CA MET A 239 -4.23 -12.64 11.42
C MET A 239 -5.51 -11.96 11.91
N LEU A 240 -5.75 -10.69 11.54
CA LEU A 240 -6.93 -9.93 11.95
C LEU A 240 -8.12 -10.15 10.98
N THR A 241 -7.88 -10.67 9.78
CA THR A 241 -8.93 -11.11 8.86
C THR A 241 -9.31 -12.57 9.13
N PRO A 242 -10.54 -12.88 9.56
CA PRO A 242 -10.99 -14.26 9.74
C PRO A 242 -10.85 -15.02 8.42
N THR A 243 -10.20 -16.18 8.49
CA THR A 243 -10.12 -17.11 7.37
C THR A 243 -11.49 -17.78 7.24
N GLU A 244 -12.25 -17.47 6.18
CA GLU A 244 -13.41 -18.28 5.80
C GLU A 244 -12.91 -19.69 5.42
N ALA A 245 -13.12 -20.62 6.35
CA ALA A 245 -12.96 -22.05 6.09
C ALA A 245 -14.02 -22.49 5.08
N GLY A 246 -13.59 -23.32 4.13
CA GLY A 246 -14.33 -23.66 2.93
C GLY A 246 -15.73 -24.18 3.17
N THR A 247 -16.66 -23.69 2.37
CA THR A 247 -17.91 -24.38 2.08
C THR A 247 -17.81 -24.96 0.66
N SER A 248 -17.65 -26.27 0.59
CA SER A 248 -17.77 -27.04 -0.64
C SER A 248 -19.21 -26.93 -1.16
N VAL A 249 -19.40 -26.26 -2.30
CA VAL A 249 -20.69 -26.27 -2.99
C VAL A 249 -20.58 -27.22 -4.18
N SER A 250 -21.34 -28.32 -4.09
CA SER A 250 -21.51 -29.35 -5.10
C SER A 250 -22.15 -28.76 -6.36
N LEU A 251 -21.56 -29.01 -7.52
CA LEU A 251 -22.12 -28.70 -8.83
C LEU A 251 -23.28 -29.65 -9.11
N ILE A 252 -24.49 -29.09 -9.28
CA ILE A 252 -25.59 -29.76 -9.98
C ILE A 252 -25.90 -28.93 -11.22
N SER A 253 -25.75 -29.61 -12.35
CA SER A 253 -26.12 -29.21 -13.69
C SER A 253 -27.63 -29.12 -13.86
N THR A 254 -28.10 -28.03 -14.48
CA THR A 254 -29.31 -28.05 -15.32
C THR A 254 -29.24 -26.96 -16.37
N GLU A 255 -29.43 -27.38 -17.61
CA GLU A 255 -29.62 -26.55 -18.81
C GLU A 255 -30.99 -25.85 -18.80
N SER A 256 -31.13 -24.95 -19.77
CA SER A 256 -32.35 -24.42 -20.40
C SER A 256 -32.98 -23.12 -19.83
N ASP A 257 -32.68 -22.05 -20.57
CA ASP A 257 -33.62 -21.28 -21.41
C ASP A 257 -34.23 -19.94 -20.90
N SER A 258 -34.13 -18.99 -21.84
CA SER A 258 -34.87 -17.76 -22.16
C SER A 258 -35.34 -16.73 -21.11
N SER A 259 -35.08 -15.47 -21.52
CA SER A 259 -35.97 -14.29 -21.50
C SER A 259 -35.76 -13.16 -20.47
N GLU A 260 -36.05 -11.97 -20.98
CA GLU A 260 -35.75 -10.61 -20.54
C GLU A 260 -36.58 -10.14 -19.32
N ALA A 261 -36.07 -9.13 -18.60
CA ALA A 261 -36.75 -7.88 -18.21
C ALA A 261 -36.40 -7.37 -16.80
N SER A 262 -36.37 -6.04 -16.71
CA SER A 262 -36.09 -5.14 -15.58
C SER A 262 -37.12 -5.14 -14.44
N SER A 263 -36.69 -4.98 -13.17
CA SER A 263 -37.26 -4.04 -12.17
C SER A 263 -36.69 -4.19 -10.75
N SER A 264 -36.47 -3.05 -10.07
CA SER A 264 -36.42 -2.76 -8.61
C SER A 264 -36.27 -3.92 -7.59
N ARG A 265 -35.16 -3.90 -6.83
CA ARG A 265 -34.96 -4.77 -5.65
C ARG A 265 -35.60 -4.14 -4.41
N ASP A 266 -36.82 -4.55 -4.08
CA ASP A 266 -37.33 -4.44 -2.71
C ASP A 266 -36.65 -5.52 -1.85
N VAL A 267 -35.88 -5.12 -0.85
CA VAL A 267 -35.27 -6.03 0.13
C VAL A 267 -36.36 -6.58 1.04
N ASP A 268 -36.47 -7.91 1.08
CA ASP A 268 -37.46 -8.66 1.85
C ASP A 268 -37.46 -8.30 3.35
N ASN A 269 -38.64 -8.29 3.98
CA ASN A 269 -38.83 -7.82 5.36
C ASN A 269 -38.12 -8.72 6.40
N GLU A 270 -37.92 -10.00 6.09
CA GLU A 270 -37.17 -10.90 6.97
C GLU A 270 -35.66 -10.58 6.94
N THR A 271 -35.15 -10.27 5.75
CA THR A 271 -33.75 -9.80 5.57
C THR A 271 -33.51 -8.48 6.32
N LYS A 272 -34.48 -7.56 6.24
CA LYS A 272 -34.45 -6.30 6.98
C LYS A 272 -34.34 -6.51 8.49
N ASN A 273 -35.16 -7.39 9.07
CA ASN A 273 -35.12 -7.68 10.51
C ASN A 273 -33.78 -8.30 10.95
N GLN A 274 -33.19 -9.17 10.13
CA GLN A 274 -31.86 -9.73 10.39
C GLN A 274 -30.77 -8.65 10.36
N MET A 275 -30.83 -7.70 9.42
CA MET A 275 -29.88 -6.58 9.35
C MET A 275 -30.00 -5.67 10.57
N VAL A 276 -31.21 -5.39 11.06
CA VAL A 276 -31.43 -4.61 12.29
C VAL A 276 -30.79 -5.30 13.50
N ALA A 277 -31.00 -6.61 13.65
CA ALA A 277 -30.41 -7.37 14.74
C ALA A 277 -28.87 -7.40 14.68
N ALA A 278 -28.31 -7.58 13.47
CA ALA A 278 -26.87 -7.56 13.25
C ALA A 278 -26.25 -6.19 13.55
N LEU A 279 -26.90 -5.10 13.12
CA LEU A 279 -26.40 -3.74 13.36
C LEU A 279 -26.51 -3.36 14.84
N SER A 280 -27.59 -3.77 15.52
CA SER A 280 -27.74 -3.59 16.97
C SER A 280 -26.65 -4.30 17.75
N MET A 281 -26.30 -5.53 17.36
CA MET A 281 -25.21 -6.29 17.97
C MET A 281 -23.84 -5.64 17.73
N HIS A 282 -23.59 -5.15 16.51
CA HIS A 282 -22.31 -4.54 16.13
C HIS A 282 -22.10 -3.15 16.75
N SER A 283 -23.13 -2.31 16.74
CA SER A 283 -23.09 -0.93 17.22
C SER A 283 -23.23 -0.81 18.74
N GLY A 284 -23.92 -1.78 19.36
CA GLY A 284 -24.37 -1.72 20.75
C GLY A 284 -25.63 -0.88 20.96
N MET A 285 -26.21 -0.32 19.89
CA MET A 285 -27.48 0.42 19.95
C MET A 285 -28.66 -0.52 20.10
N ASN A 286 -29.80 -0.02 20.60
CA ASN A 286 -31.05 -0.77 20.59
C ASN A 286 -31.62 -0.95 19.17
N LEU A 287 -32.62 -1.82 19.04
CA LEU A 287 -33.20 -2.21 17.75
C LEU A 287 -33.85 -1.02 17.02
N GLN A 288 -34.46 -0.08 17.74
CA GLN A 288 -35.13 1.08 17.15
C GLN A 288 -34.13 2.01 16.44
N TRP A 289 -33.01 2.31 17.09
CA TRP A 289 -31.97 3.16 16.50
C TRP A 289 -31.18 2.45 15.40
N SER A 290 -31.00 1.14 15.52
CA SER A 290 -30.39 0.31 14.48
C SER A 290 -31.27 0.26 13.21
N MET A 291 -32.59 0.17 13.39
CA MET A 291 -33.55 0.24 12.28
C MET A 291 -33.55 1.60 11.60
N LYS A 292 -33.55 2.69 12.38
CA LYS A 292 -33.49 4.05 11.83
C LYS A 292 -32.21 4.29 11.03
N CYS A 293 -31.07 3.84 11.55
CA CYS A 293 -29.78 3.93 10.85
C CYS A 293 -29.82 3.20 9.50
N LEU A 294 -30.36 1.98 9.46
CA LEU A 294 -30.51 1.22 8.21
C LEU A 294 -31.49 1.87 7.23
N GLN A 295 -32.57 2.49 7.71
CA GLN A 295 -33.52 3.21 6.86
C GLN A 295 -32.89 4.43 6.20
N GLU A 296 -32.09 5.20 6.95
CA GLU A 296 -31.41 6.39 6.43
C GLU A 296 -30.24 6.06 5.47
N THR A 297 -29.77 4.81 5.47
CA THR A 297 -28.72 4.33 4.57
C THR A 297 -29.22 3.35 3.51
N ASP A 298 -30.49 3.45 3.12
CA ASP A 298 -31.10 2.63 2.05
C ASP A 298 -30.95 1.11 2.26
N TRP A 299 -30.99 0.66 3.52
CA TRP A 299 -30.77 -0.72 3.94
C TRP A 299 -29.42 -1.31 3.51
N ASN A 300 -28.42 -0.47 3.26
CA ASN A 300 -27.05 -0.90 3.03
C ASN A 300 -26.30 -1.03 4.38
N PHE A 301 -25.99 -2.26 4.78
CA PHE A 301 -25.39 -2.57 6.08
C PHE A 301 -24.01 -1.93 6.28
N ASP A 302 -23.16 -1.96 5.25
CA ASP A 302 -21.81 -1.41 5.33
C ASP A 302 -21.85 0.11 5.47
N ARG A 303 -22.73 0.76 4.70
CA ARG A 303 -22.96 2.20 4.79
C ARG A 303 -23.53 2.60 6.16
N ALA A 304 -24.49 1.84 6.69
CA ALA A 304 -25.05 2.05 8.03
C ALA A 304 -23.96 2.00 9.10
N THR A 305 -23.07 1.02 9.00
CA THR A 305 -21.96 0.82 9.96
C THR A 305 -20.94 1.96 9.89
N MET A 306 -20.59 2.42 8.69
CA MET A 306 -19.70 3.57 8.51
C MET A 306 -20.30 4.87 9.06
N VAL A 307 -21.56 5.16 8.72
CA VAL A 307 -22.27 6.37 9.20
C VAL A 307 -22.41 6.34 10.71
N PHE A 308 -22.78 5.19 11.30
CA PHE A 308 -22.81 5.02 12.75
C PHE A 308 -21.46 5.33 13.41
N THR A 309 -20.38 4.76 12.86
CA THR A 309 -19.02 4.94 13.41
C THR A 309 -18.60 6.41 13.35
N GLU A 310 -18.90 7.10 12.26
CA GLU A 310 -18.61 8.52 12.10
C GLU A 310 -19.40 9.39 13.10
N ILE A 311 -20.72 9.18 13.23
CA ILE A 311 -21.55 9.96 14.16
C ILE A 311 -21.15 9.68 15.61
N ARG A 312 -20.77 8.43 15.93
CA ARG A 312 -20.26 8.05 17.25
C ARG A 312 -18.95 8.74 17.58
N MET A 313 -18.00 8.82 16.64
CA MET A 313 -16.74 9.55 16.86
C MET A 313 -16.97 11.05 17.09
N ARG A 314 -17.99 11.62 16.44
CA ARG A 314 -18.39 13.03 16.63
C ARG A 314 -19.23 13.27 17.88
N GLY A 315 -19.54 12.22 18.65
CA GLY A 315 -20.36 12.30 19.87
C GLY A 315 -21.83 12.64 19.60
N GLY A 316 -22.34 12.41 18.39
CA GLY A 316 -23.68 12.84 17.95
C GLY A 316 -24.81 11.84 18.21
N ILE A 317 -24.55 10.71 18.88
CA ILE A 317 -25.56 9.68 19.14
C ILE A 317 -26.16 9.89 20.53
N PRO A 318 -27.50 10.07 20.67
CA PRO A 318 -28.15 10.21 21.97
C PRO A 318 -27.91 9.00 22.87
N GLU A 319 -27.77 9.21 24.18
CA GLU A 319 -27.55 8.13 25.16
C GLU A 319 -28.70 7.11 25.19
N GLU A 320 -29.91 7.57 24.87
CA GLU A 320 -31.13 6.76 24.71
C GLU A 320 -30.98 5.65 23.66
N ALA A 321 -30.07 5.81 22.69
CA ALA A 321 -29.78 4.81 21.68
C ALA A 321 -29.12 3.55 22.24
N PHE A 322 -28.55 3.61 23.45
CA PHE A 322 -27.84 2.50 24.09
C PHE A 322 -28.62 1.87 25.26
N ILE A 323 -29.83 2.35 25.53
CA ILE A 323 -30.74 1.76 26.51
C ILE A 323 -31.44 0.57 25.84
N LYS A 324 -31.19 -0.65 26.35
CA LYS A 324 -31.69 -1.92 25.80
C LYS A 324 -33.09 -2.26 26.29
#